data_AF-A0A016W1A3-F1
#
_entry.id   AF-A0A016W1A3-F1
#
_cell.length_a   1.000
_cell.length_b   1.000
_cell.length_c   1.000
_cell.angle_alpha   90.00
_cell.angle_beta   90.00
_cell.angle_gamma   90.00
#
_symmetry.space_group_name_H-M   'P 1'
#
loop_
_entity.id
_entity.type
_entity.pdbx_description
1 polymer ?
#
loop_
_entity_poly.entity_id
_entity_poly.type
_entity_poly.pdbx_seq_one_letter_code
_entity_poly.pdbx_strand_id
1 'polypeptide(L)'
;MLLEFFTIAIFICGFLVALTILIGCIVTFVNRWRSSNKEPPKNSRIWIGGLFLVICAIMTLACLVLIGHSTDAISDGVELLPKKVKRSAKAVEEYVTGLRANLRCELKKGTDHLSDEMEDATREIQSRINHLRESLNDLEKKKKDVTSSLKVLRSGLHDLVVIGNAESHPVEELVKKMEALEHPKNTKLRTALLEKGVKELEQNVKSFGSQRKIIDETFSKVMEDAFGKVFPAIIKHVKKISAVVNLFLVENNLIQRTNYIVFAVIIFPLLLLFLVFFAFILLLIRVIFNFFDEESESGRRGIISHFGGEVMGATGYIAMIISILLFVISSIAFSMSFTMMTICVGFFEDKDLRVFRVTESIIRKDDMTISVSEIFYKCKNEYTFFDALDGSRLMAEEEMKDKIDLLHVRDSQRLMERGISILDDSTDYEIFLKNSDRLFEEATNGSNVNVNLAQKSRLSLRKVQEEVENIEKAEEEALVRTKLLTSKNFSLHVTNLNEALMDSAENVMVRSCPLFVTMTNSERWG
;
A
#
# COMPACT_ATOMS: atom_id res chain seq x y z
N MET A 1 -6.19 26.18 -27.75
CA MET A 1 -5.01 26.96 -28.13
C MET A 1 -5.06 27.57 -29.54
N LEU A 2 -5.03 26.79 -30.64
CA LEU A 2 -4.92 27.38 -31.98
C LEU A 2 -6.16 28.20 -32.39
N LEU A 3 -7.37 27.69 -32.07
CA LEU A 3 -8.64 28.39 -32.30
C LEU A 3 -8.78 29.67 -31.44
N GLU A 4 -8.29 29.63 -30.19
CA GLU A 4 -8.31 30.78 -29.27
C GLU A 4 -7.42 31.91 -29.79
N PHE A 5 -6.24 31.58 -30.32
CA PHE A 5 -5.31 32.55 -30.89
C PHE A 5 -5.91 33.28 -32.10
N PHE A 6 -6.57 32.55 -33.01
CA PHE A 6 -7.25 33.15 -34.16
C PHE A 6 -8.41 34.07 -33.75
N THR A 7 -9.21 33.66 -32.77
CA THR A 7 -10.32 34.47 -32.25
C THR A 7 -9.81 35.77 -31.61
N ILE A 8 -8.74 35.70 -30.82
CA ILE A 8 -8.11 36.88 -30.20
C ILE A 8 -7.50 37.81 -31.27
N ALA A 9 -6.85 37.27 -32.29
CA ALA A 9 -6.24 38.08 -33.36
C ALA A 9 -7.29 38.82 -34.20
N ILE A 10 -8.36 38.15 -34.60
CA ILE A 10 -9.49 38.75 -35.33
C ILE A 10 -10.14 39.86 -34.48
N PHE A 11 -10.26 39.64 -33.17
CA PHE A 11 -10.79 40.60 -32.23
C PHE A 11 -9.94 41.87 -32.11
N ILE A 12 -8.62 41.73 -31.91
CA ILE A 12 -7.70 42.86 -31.80
C ILE A 12 -7.71 43.68 -33.10
N CYS A 13 -7.67 43.02 -34.26
CA CYS A 13 -7.77 43.70 -35.54
C CYS A 13 -9.10 44.44 -35.72
N GLY A 14 -10.23 43.80 -35.38
CA GLY A 14 -11.55 44.43 -35.43
C GLY A 14 -11.70 45.64 -34.51
N PHE A 15 -11.18 45.54 -33.28
CA PHE A 15 -11.18 46.63 -32.30
C PHE A 15 -10.34 47.83 -32.76
N LEU A 16 -9.13 47.60 -33.29
CA LEU A 16 -8.27 48.66 -33.80
C LEU A 16 -8.89 49.39 -34.99
N VAL A 17 -9.53 48.66 -35.91
CA VAL A 17 -10.26 49.25 -37.04
C VAL A 17 -11.45 50.08 -36.55
N ALA A 18 -12.25 49.58 -35.60
CA ALA A 18 -13.36 50.33 -35.03
C ALA A 18 -12.89 51.62 -34.32
N LEU A 19 -11.80 51.56 -33.56
CA LEU A 19 -11.23 52.71 -32.86
C LEU A 19 -10.75 53.81 -33.84
N THR A 20 -10.07 53.43 -34.91
CA THR A 20 -9.61 54.40 -35.93
C THR A 20 -10.78 55.11 -36.63
N ILE A 21 -11.86 54.37 -36.90
CA ILE A 21 -13.08 54.93 -37.51
C ILE A 21 -13.82 55.81 -36.50
N LEU A 22 -13.88 55.44 -35.21
CA LEU A 22 -14.48 56.27 -34.15
C LEU A 22 -13.79 57.63 -34.04
N ILE A 23 -12.45 57.63 -33.97
CA ILE A 23 -11.66 58.85 -33.90
C ILE A 23 -11.89 59.69 -35.16
N GLY A 24 -11.91 59.07 -36.34
CA GLY A 24 -12.24 59.75 -37.60
C GLY A 24 -13.65 60.39 -37.61
N CYS A 25 -14.66 59.69 -37.10
CA CYS A 25 -16.03 60.17 -36.97
C CYS A 25 -16.17 61.32 -35.95
N ILE A 26 -15.52 61.22 -34.79
CA ILE A 26 -15.52 62.27 -33.76
C ILE A 26 -14.82 63.52 -34.30
N VAL A 27 -13.64 63.37 -34.91
CA VAL A 27 -12.87 64.50 -35.47
C VAL A 27 -13.67 65.19 -36.58
N THR A 28 -14.33 64.44 -37.46
CA THR A 28 -15.17 65.03 -38.53
C THR A 28 -16.46 65.65 -37.99
N PHE A 29 -17.07 65.09 -36.96
CA PHE A 29 -18.24 65.66 -36.28
C PHE A 29 -17.91 66.97 -35.58
N VAL A 30 -16.83 67.01 -34.78
CA VAL A 30 -16.35 68.22 -34.10
C VAL A 30 -15.95 69.31 -35.10
N ASN A 31 -15.29 68.93 -36.20
CA ASN A 31 -14.93 69.86 -37.26
C ASN A 31 -16.15 70.40 -38.03
N ARG A 32 -17.22 69.61 -38.18
CA ARG A 32 -18.48 70.05 -38.79
C ARG A 32 -19.27 70.97 -37.86
N TRP A 33 -19.29 70.70 -36.56
CA TRP A 33 -19.88 71.60 -35.57
C TRP A 33 -19.21 72.98 -35.57
N ARG A 34 -17.90 73.03 -35.88
CA ARG A 34 -17.11 74.26 -35.98
C ARG A 34 -17.20 74.96 -37.34
N SER A 35 -17.72 74.30 -38.38
CA SER A 35 -17.80 74.80 -39.76
C SER A 35 -18.98 74.15 -40.50
N SER A 36 -20.12 74.86 -40.57
CA SER A 36 -21.40 74.33 -41.10
C SER A 36 -21.38 74.04 -42.63
N ASN A 37 -20.39 74.54 -43.37
CA ASN A 37 -20.31 74.42 -44.84
C ASN A 37 -19.74 73.10 -45.41
N LYS A 38 -19.69 71.99 -44.65
CA LYS A 38 -19.14 70.71 -45.15
C LYS A 38 -20.21 69.67 -45.46
N GLU A 39 -20.03 69.01 -46.61
CA GLU A 39 -20.93 67.99 -47.16
C GLU A 39 -21.30 66.86 -46.17
N PRO A 40 -22.52 66.31 -46.26
CA PRO A 40 -22.91 65.14 -45.49
C PRO A 40 -22.03 63.90 -45.78
N PRO A 41 -21.91 62.96 -44.83
CA PRO A 41 -21.14 61.73 -45.05
C PRO A 41 -21.67 60.99 -46.28
N LYS A 42 -20.74 60.67 -47.19
CA LYS A 42 -21.02 59.91 -48.42
C LYS A 42 -21.71 58.58 -48.10
N ASN A 43 -22.58 58.11 -49.01
CA ASN A 43 -23.30 56.83 -48.88
C ASN A 43 -22.36 55.65 -48.54
N SER A 44 -21.12 55.63 -49.04
CA SER A 44 -20.12 54.59 -48.70
C SER A 44 -19.80 54.49 -47.21
N ARG A 45 -19.78 55.60 -46.47
CA ARG A 45 -19.53 55.62 -45.02
C ARG A 45 -20.75 55.14 -44.23
N ILE A 46 -21.96 55.38 -44.75
CA ILE A 46 -23.22 54.89 -44.16
C ILE A 46 -23.29 53.36 -44.28
N TRP A 47 -22.90 52.79 -45.44
CA TRP A 47 -22.79 51.34 -45.62
C TRP A 47 -21.78 50.69 -44.68
N ILE A 48 -20.64 51.35 -44.43
CA ILE A 48 -19.65 50.89 -43.44
C ILE A 48 -20.25 50.89 -42.02
N GLY A 49 -20.97 51.94 -41.63
CA GLY A 49 -21.67 51.99 -40.34
C GLY A 49 -22.74 50.91 -40.21
N GLY A 50 -23.50 50.65 -41.27
CA GLY A 50 -24.46 49.54 -41.33
C GLY A 50 -23.81 48.17 -41.20
N LEU A 51 -22.65 47.95 -41.85
CA LEU A 51 -21.88 46.71 -41.72
C LEU A 51 -21.39 46.49 -40.27
N PHE A 52 -20.91 47.54 -39.59
CA PHE A 52 -20.54 47.46 -38.17
C PHE A 52 -21.73 47.12 -37.27
N LEU A 53 -22.92 47.65 -37.54
CA LEU A 53 -24.12 47.29 -36.78
C LEU A 53 -24.52 45.82 -37.01
N VAL A 54 -24.41 45.30 -38.23
CA VAL A 54 -24.68 43.88 -38.53
C VAL A 54 -23.68 42.98 -37.79
N ILE A 55 -22.38 43.31 -37.83
CA ILE A 55 -21.36 42.56 -37.09
C ILE A 55 -21.62 42.68 -35.58
N CYS A 56 -21.99 43.85 -35.08
CA CYS A 56 -22.34 44.06 -33.67
C CYS A 56 -23.56 43.23 -33.25
N ALA A 57 -24.58 43.11 -34.11
CA ALA A 57 -25.74 42.26 -33.86
C ALA A 57 -25.34 40.77 -33.79
N ILE A 58 -24.53 40.30 -34.74
CA ILE A 58 -24.03 38.91 -34.77
C ILE A 58 -23.18 38.62 -33.53
N MET A 59 -22.26 39.51 -33.17
CA MET A 59 -21.42 39.37 -31.97
C MET A 59 -22.25 39.36 -30.69
N THR A 60 -23.25 40.25 -30.58
CA THR A 60 -24.14 40.30 -29.41
C THR A 60 -25.01 39.04 -29.29
N LEU A 61 -25.45 38.49 -30.43
CA LEU A 61 -26.17 37.21 -30.47
C LEU A 61 -25.25 36.04 -30.06
N ALA A 62 -24.00 36.03 -30.55
CA ALA A 62 -23.01 35.04 -30.14
C ALA A 62 -22.67 35.15 -28.64
N CYS A 63 -22.56 36.37 -28.09
CA CYS A 63 -22.43 36.61 -26.64
C CYS A 63 -23.57 35.97 -25.88
N LEU A 64 -24.83 36.20 -26.30
CA LEU A 64 -26.01 35.64 -25.65
C LEU A 64 -25.97 34.11 -25.62
N VAL A 65 -25.58 33.47 -26.72
CA VAL A 65 -25.44 32.00 -26.80
C VAL A 65 -24.32 31.49 -25.89
N LEU A 66 -23.15 32.13 -25.89
CA LEU A 66 -22.02 31.73 -25.04
C LEU A 66 -22.32 31.94 -23.55
N ILE A 67 -22.97 33.05 -23.20
CA ILE A 67 -23.44 33.33 -21.83
C ILE A 67 -24.45 32.28 -21.41
N GLY A 68 -25.42 31.93 -22.27
CA GLY A 68 -26.42 30.89 -21.99
C GLY A 68 -25.75 29.55 -21.69
N HIS A 69 -24.89 29.07 -22.59
CA HIS A 69 -24.16 27.82 -22.37
C HIS A 69 -23.27 27.83 -21.12
N SER A 70 -22.59 28.94 -20.85
CA SER A 70 -21.74 29.06 -19.65
C SER A 70 -22.57 29.07 -18.38
N THR A 71 -23.73 29.73 -18.41
CA THR A 71 -24.68 29.80 -17.30
C THR A 71 -25.21 28.43 -16.96
N ASP A 72 -25.67 27.69 -17.96
CA ASP A 72 -26.21 26.34 -17.77
C ASP A 72 -25.11 25.42 -17.21
N ALA A 73 -23.91 25.46 -17.78
CA ALA A 73 -22.78 24.67 -17.29
C ALA A 73 -22.34 25.04 -15.85
N ILE A 74 -22.36 26.33 -15.48
CA ILE A 74 -22.07 26.78 -14.11
C ILE A 74 -23.19 26.35 -13.16
N SER A 75 -24.44 26.49 -13.55
CA SER A 75 -25.60 26.07 -12.74
C SER A 75 -25.55 24.57 -12.47
N ASP A 76 -25.39 23.77 -13.53
CA ASP A 76 -25.25 22.32 -13.45
C ASP A 76 -24.01 21.94 -12.63
N GLY A 77 -22.88 22.62 -12.84
CA GLY A 77 -21.65 22.43 -12.09
C GLY A 77 -21.82 22.69 -10.59
N VAL A 78 -22.43 23.82 -10.22
CA VAL A 78 -22.67 24.20 -8.83
C VAL A 78 -23.67 23.26 -8.15
N GLU A 79 -24.67 22.76 -8.86
CA GLU A 79 -25.63 21.80 -8.30
C GLU A 79 -25.06 20.38 -8.17
N LEU A 80 -24.30 19.93 -9.16
CA LEU A 80 -23.78 18.56 -9.24
C LEU A 80 -22.49 18.37 -8.44
N LEU A 81 -21.60 19.37 -8.38
CA LEU A 81 -20.32 19.29 -7.66
C LEU A 81 -20.45 18.82 -6.20
N PRO A 82 -21.34 19.37 -5.34
CA PRO A 82 -21.46 18.90 -3.96
C PRO A 82 -21.99 17.47 -3.89
N LYS A 83 -22.89 17.07 -4.80
CA LYS A 83 -23.39 15.69 -4.91
C LYS A 83 -22.27 14.72 -5.32
N LYS A 84 -21.45 15.08 -6.32
CA LYS A 84 -20.31 14.30 -6.81
C LYS A 84 -19.20 14.17 -5.76
N VAL A 85 -18.85 15.26 -5.07
CA VAL A 85 -17.84 15.25 -4.00
C VAL A 85 -18.32 14.41 -2.81
N LYS A 86 -19.59 14.52 -2.41
CA LYS A 86 -20.16 13.70 -1.33
C LYS A 86 -20.18 12.21 -1.67
N ARG A 87 -20.56 11.86 -2.91
CA ARG A 87 -20.54 10.47 -3.40
C ARG A 87 -19.12 9.91 -3.41
N SER A 88 -18.16 10.68 -3.96
CA SER A 88 -16.74 10.31 -3.97
C SER A 88 -16.19 10.14 -2.56
N ALA A 89 -16.56 11.03 -1.65
CA ALA A 89 -16.16 10.95 -0.25
C ALA A 89 -16.65 9.68 0.45
N LYS A 90 -17.91 9.31 0.19
CA LYS A 90 -18.51 8.07 0.71
C LYS A 90 -17.84 6.83 0.12
N ALA A 91 -17.53 6.83 -1.18
CA ALA A 91 -16.86 5.72 -1.84
C ALA A 91 -15.45 5.48 -1.26
N VAL A 92 -14.68 6.55 -1.03
CA VAL A 92 -13.36 6.44 -0.37
C VAL A 92 -13.51 5.93 1.07
N GLU A 93 -14.51 6.41 1.82
CA GLU A 93 -14.77 5.92 3.19
C GLU A 93 -15.11 4.43 3.22
N GLU A 94 -16.05 3.97 2.39
CA GLU A 94 -16.45 2.57 2.29
C GLU A 94 -15.27 1.68 1.87
N TYR A 95 -14.49 2.14 0.89
CA TYR A 95 -13.30 1.45 0.42
C TYR A 95 -12.23 1.31 1.52
N VAL A 96 -11.81 2.42 2.14
CA VAL A 96 -10.78 2.42 3.18
C VAL A 96 -11.22 1.59 4.39
N THR A 97 -12.52 1.59 4.72
CA THR A 97 -13.08 0.76 5.79
C THR A 97 -13.06 -0.73 5.44
N GLY A 98 -13.50 -1.08 4.22
CA GLY A 98 -13.48 -2.46 3.73
C GLY A 98 -12.05 -3.00 3.62
N LEU A 99 -11.13 -2.20 3.10
CA LEU A 99 -9.71 -2.52 3.02
C LEU A 99 -9.12 -2.75 4.41
N ARG A 100 -9.41 -1.90 5.40
CA ARG A 100 -8.96 -2.10 6.78
C ARG A 100 -9.43 -3.44 7.34
N ALA A 101 -10.69 -3.78 7.11
CA ALA A 101 -11.26 -5.03 7.59
C ALA A 101 -10.62 -6.24 6.89
N ASN A 102 -10.41 -6.14 5.58
CA ASN A 102 -9.80 -7.20 4.80
C ASN A 102 -8.32 -7.41 5.14
N LEU A 103 -7.54 -6.34 5.25
CA LEU A 103 -6.16 -6.37 5.73
C LEU A 103 -6.08 -7.04 7.09
N ARG A 104 -6.91 -6.62 8.05
CA ARG A 104 -6.97 -7.25 9.37
C ARG A 104 -7.28 -8.74 9.27
N CYS A 105 -8.17 -9.16 8.37
CA CYS A 105 -8.54 -10.56 8.20
C CYS A 105 -7.42 -11.38 7.56
N GLU A 106 -6.81 -10.90 6.47
CA GLU A 106 -5.72 -11.58 5.77
C GLU A 106 -4.46 -11.65 6.63
N LEU A 107 -4.09 -10.55 7.31
CA LEU A 107 -3.00 -10.55 8.28
C LEU A 107 -3.27 -11.55 9.40
N LYS A 108 -4.46 -11.52 10.01
CA LYS A 108 -4.80 -12.47 11.06
C LYS A 108 -4.71 -13.91 10.58
N LYS A 109 -5.24 -14.21 9.39
CA LYS A 109 -5.19 -15.55 8.81
C LYS A 109 -3.75 -16.00 8.55
N GLY A 110 -2.90 -15.11 8.02
CA GLY A 110 -1.48 -15.39 7.80
C GLY A 110 -0.73 -15.63 9.11
N THR A 111 -0.98 -14.79 10.12
CA THR A 111 -0.35 -14.95 11.44
C THR A 111 -0.86 -16.20 12.17
N ASP A 112 -2.16 -16.51 12.11
CA ASP A 112 -2.74 -17.74 12.68
C ASP A 112 -2.14 -18.98 12.00
N HIS A 113 -2.05 -19.00 10.67
CA HIS A 113 -1.44 -20.10 9.93
C HIS A 113 0.04 -20.32 10.28
N LEU A 114 0.80 -19.22 10.35
CA LEU A 114 2.19 -19.25 10.79
C LEU A 114 2.33 -19.77 12.23
N SER A 115 1.40 -19.35 13.09
CA SER A 115 1.28 -19.81 14.47
C SER A 115 1.14 -21.33 14.57
N ASP A 116 0.23 -21.88 13.78
CA ASP A 116 -0.10 -23.30 13.78
C ASP A 116 1.09 -24.12 13.27
N GLU A 117 1.75 -23.68 12.18
CA GLU A 117 2.95 -24.35 11.64
C GLU A 117 4.11 -24.35 12.65
N MET A 118 4.37 -23.21 13.31
CA MET A 118 5.38 -23.12 14.37
C MET A 118 5.04 -24.01 15.56
N GLU A 119 3.77 -24.08 15.96
CA GLU A 119 3.33 -24.88 17.10
C GLU A 119 3.47 -26.37 16.81
N ASP A 120 3.06 -26.81 15.62
CA ASP A 120 3.19 -28.20 15.18
C ASP A 120 4.66 -28.60 15.08
N ALA A 121 5.52 -27.78 14.48
CA ALA A 121 6.95 -28.03 14.41
C ALA A 121 7.60 -28.07 15.79
N THR A 122 7.29 -27.10 16.66
CA THR A 122 7.80 -27.06 18.04
C THR A 122 7.38 -28.32 18.80
N ARG A 123 6.11 -28.75 18.67
CA ARG A 123 5.58 -29.94 19.32
C ARG A 123 6.26 -31.21 18.82
N GLU A 124 6.49 -31.33 17.52
CA GLU A 124 7.20 -32.46 16.93
C GLU A 124 8.66 -32.54 17.41
N ILE A 125 9.40 -31.43 17.33
CA ILE A 125 10.81 -31.40 17.77
C ILE A 125 10.89 -31.67 19.28
N GLN A 126 10.00 -31.09 20.08
CA GLN A 126 9.94 -31.32 21.52
C GLN A 126 9.62 -32.78 21.86
N SER A 127 8.73 -33.43 21.11
CA SER A 127 8.45 -34.86 21.25
C SER A 127 9.71 -35.71 21.01
N ARG A 128 10.46 -35.41 19.94
CA ARG A 128 11.74 -36.09 19.65
C ARG A 128 12.79 -35.88 20.75
N ILE A 129 12.88 -34.67 21.30
CA ILE A 129 13.74 -34.34 22.45
C ILE A 129 13.35 -35.14 23.69
N ASN A 130 12.05 -35.20 24.01
CA ASN A 130 11.55 -35.94 25.16
C ASN A 130 11.85 -37.43 25.04
N HIS A 131 11.65 -38.01 23.86
CA HIS A 131 12.01 -39.39 23.58
C HIS A 131 13.51 -39.65 23.74
N LEU A 132 14.39 -38.77 23.26
CA LEU A 132 15.83 -38.94 23.51
C LEU A 132 16.15 -38.86 25.01
N ARG A 133 15.55 -37.93 25.74
CA ARG A 133 15.75 -37.80 27.19
C ARG A 133 15.27 -39.03 27.97
N GLU A 134 14.12 -39.60 27.60
CA GLU A 134 13.64 -40.87 28.16
C GLU A 134 14.65 -42.00 27.96
N SER A 135 15.20 -42.13 26.75
CA SER A 135 16.21 -43.16 26.46
C SER A 135 17.52 -42.93 27.21
N LEU A 136 17.97 -41.68 27.37
CA LEU A 136 19.16 -41.36 28.17
C LEU A 136 18.94 -41.68 29.66
N ASN A 137 17.77 -41.36 30.21
CA ASN A 137 17.41 -41.67 31.59
C ASN A 137 17.31 -43.18 31.84
N ASP A 138 16.71 -43.94 30.92
CA ASP A 138 16.64 -45.41 30.99
C ASP A 138 18.04 -46.03 30.94
N LEU A 139 18.90 -45.53 30.05
CA LEU A 139 20.29 -45.94 29.97
C LEU A 139 21.04 -45.69 31.29
N GLU A 140 20.90 -44.49 31.87
CA GLU A 140 21.57 -44.16 33.13
C GLU A 140 21.07 -45.04 34.29
N LYS A 141 19.77 -45.33 34.32
CA LYS A 141 19.17 -46.23 35.30
C LYS A 141 19.75 -47.64 35.17
N LYS A 142 19.81 -48.20 33.97
CA LYS A 142 20.39 -49.54 33.72
C LYS A 142 21.87 -49.60 34.09
N LYS A 143 22.65 -48.54 33.82
CA LYS A 143 24.05 -48.43 34.27
C LYS A 143 24.17 -48.44 35.81
N LYS A 144 23.24 -47.82 36.53
CA LYS A 144 23.19 -47.88 38.00
C LYS A 144 22.82 -49.27 38.51
N ASP A 145 21.85 -49.93 37.88
CA ASP A 145 21.38 -51.26 38.27
C ASP A 145 22.51 -52.31 38.13
N VAL A 146 23.26 -52.30 37.02
CA VAL A 146 24.36 -53.26 36.80
C VAL A 146 25.47 -53.13 37.84
N THR A 147 25.73 -51.92 38.33
CA THR A 147 26.74 -51.68 39.38
C THR A 147 26.41 -52.44 40.67
N SER A 148 25.13 -52.63 40.98
CA SER A 148 24.70 -53.40 42.15
C SER A 148 24.93 -54.91 41.96
N SER A 149 24.59 -55.45 40.79
CA SER A 149 24.79 -56.87 40.46
C SER A 149 26.27 -57.22 40.30
N LEU A 150 27.10 -56.29 39.81
CA LEU A 150 28.55 -56.45 39.73
C LEU A 150 29.19 -56.67 41.10
N LYS A 151 28.73 -55.98 42.16
CA LYS A 151 29.22 -56.20 43.53
C LYS A 151 28.90 -57.60 44.05
N VAL A 152 27.70 -58.10 43.77
CA VAL A 152 27.28 -59.45 44.16
C VAL A 152 28.11 -60.51 43.44
N LEU A 153 28.32 -60.33 42.12
CA LEU A 153 29.17 -61.22 41.33
C LEU A 153 30.63 -61.18 41.80
N ARG A 154 31.19 -59.99 42.08
CA ARG A 154 32.57 -59.83 42.56
C ARG A 154 32.81 -60.59 43.86
N SER A 155 31.84 -60.53 44.79
CA SER A 155 31.87 -61.31 46.03
C SER A 155 31.83 -62.83 45.76
N GLY A 156 30.90 -63.27 44.89
CA GLY A 156 30.78 -64.69 44.53
C GLY A 156 32.00 -65.26 43.82
N LEU A 157 32.67 -64.46 42.98
CA LEU A 157 33.93 -64.83 42.32
C LEU A 157 35.10 -64.91 43.32
N HIS A 158 35.14 -64.03 44.32
CA HIS A 158 36.14 -64.10 45.39
C HIS A 158 36.01 -65.39 46.21
N ASP A 159 34.79 -65.73 46.64
CA ASP A 159 34.51 -66.98 47.35
C ASP A 159 34.88 -68.22 46.50
N LEU A 160 34.66 -68.13 45.18
CA LEU A 160 35.01 -69.18 44.22
C LEU A 160 36.51 -69.49 44.20
N VAL A 161 37.36 -68.46 44.29
CA VAL A 161 38.82 -68.61 44.29
C VAL A 161 39.33 -69.04 45.67
N VAL A 162 38.85 -68.41 46.74
CA VAL A 162 39.40 -68.61 48.10
C VAL A 162 38.93 -69.93 48.73
N ILE A 163 37.65 -70.27 48.56
CA ILE A 163 37.01 -71.42 49.22
C ILE A 163 36.58 -72.48 48.19
N GLY A 164 36.29 -72.05 46.96
CA GLY A 164 35.79 -72.90 45.89
C GLY A 164 36.85 -73.60 45.03
N ASN A 165 38.15 -73.37 45.25
CA ASN A 165 39.27 -73.91 44.48
C ASN A 165 39.22 -73.63 42.96
N ALA A 166 38.58 -72.54 42.52
CA ALA A 166 38.62 -72.12 41.12
C ALA A 166 39.99 -71.58 40.72
N GLU A 167 40.33 -71.66 39.42
CA GLU A 167 41.57 -71.08 38.92
C GLU A 167 41.54 -69.55 39.06
N SER A 168 42.58 -68.98 39.66
CA SER A 168 42.63 -67.56 39.98
C SER A 168 42.78 -66.67 38.75
N HIS A 169 43.56 -67.10 37.75
CA HIS A 169 43.91 -66.26 36.61
C HIS A 169 42.69 -65.90 35.72
N PRO A 170 41.82 -66.84 35.30
CA PRO A 170 40.63 -66.50 34.52
C PRO A 170 39.62 -65.66 35.32
N VAL A 171 39.53 -65.89 36.65
CA VAL A 171 38.69 -65.06 37.53
C VAL A 171 39.22 -63.63 37.62
N GLU A 172 40.53 -63.44 37.75
CA GLU A 172 41.15 -62.11 37.78
C GLU A 172 40.91 -61.35 36.47
N GLU A 173 40.99 -62.03 35.32
CA GLU A 173 40.67 -61.43 34.02
C GLU A 173 39.18 -61.07 33.90
N LEU A 174 38.29 -61.93 34.40
CA LEU A 174 36.84 -61.65 34.46
C LEU A 174 36.55 -60.42 35.35
N VAL A 175 37.20 -60.32 36.51
CA VAL A 175 37.07 -59.16 37.41
C VAL A 175 37.59 -57.88 36.76
N LYS A 176 38.71 -57.92 36.01
CA LYS A 176 39.20 -56.77 35.23
C LYS A 176 38.18 -56.31 34.18
N LYS A 177 37.52 -57.24 33.49
CA LYS A 177 36.44 -56.91 32.53
C LYS A 177 35.21 -56.35 33.24
N MET A 178 34.86 -56.85 34.43
CA MET A 178 33.78 -56.30 35.27
C MET A 178 34.07 -54.88 35.75
N GLU A 179 35.33 -54.58 36.13
CA GLU A 179 35.75 -53.23 36.53
C GLU A 179 35.60 -52.22 35.38
N ALA A 180 35.86 -52.65 34.15
CA ALA A 180 35.62 -51.83 32.96
C ALA A 180 34.12 -51.47 32.79
N LEU A 181 33.18 -52.29 33.30
CA LEU A 181 31.75 -51.99 33.25
C LEU A 181 31.31 -50.93 34.27
N GLU A 182 32.03 -50.77 35.38
CA GLU A 182 31.75 -49.71 36.36
C GLU A 182 32.12 -48.33 35.80
N HIS A 183 33.15 -48.26 34.95
CA HIS A 183 33.65 -47.04 34.33
C HIS A 183 34.02 -47.27 32.86
N PRO A 184 33.02 -47.49 31.99
CA PRO A 184 33.27 -47.86 30.60
C PRO A 184 33.95 -46.71 29.87
N LYS A 185 35.06 -47.04 29.20
CA LYS A 185 35.86 -46.11 28.38
C LYS A 185 35.38 -46.12 26.93
N ASN A 186 34.96 -47.30 26.45
CA ASN A 186 34.48 -47.53 25.10
C ASN A 186 32.97 -47.77 25.12
N THR A 187 32.21 -46.69 24.93
CA THR A 187 30.75 -46.68 24.81
C THR A 187 30.32 -46.08 23.48
N LYS A 188 29.14 -46.45 22.97
CA LYS A 188 28.57 -45.85 21.75
C LYS A 188 28.24 -44.37 21.96
N LEU A 189 27.94 -43.99 23.21
CA LEU A 189 27.45 -42.67 23.58
C LEU A 189 28.21 -42.05 24.76
N ARG A 190 28.45 -40.74 24.65
CA ARG A 190 28.95 -39.88 25.73
C ARG A 190 27.79 -39.06 26.28
N THR A 191 27.10 -39.62 27.27
CA THR A 191 25.85 -39.08 27.86
C THR A 191 25.97 -37.62 28.28
N ALA A 192 27.07 -37.19 28.90
CA ALA A 192 27.26 -35.81 29.34
C ALA A 192 27.28 -34.79 28.18
N LEU A 193 27.84 -35.15 27.02
CA LEU A 193 27.84 -34.27 25.83
C LEU A 193 26.46 -34.24 25.18
N LEU A 194 25.78 -35.39 25.14
CA LEU A 194 24.41 -35.52 24.62
C LEU A 194 23.44 -34.68 25.46
N GLU A 195 23.50 -34.79 26.79
CA GLU A 195 22.65 -33.99 27.69
C GLU A 195 22.86 -32.49 27.49
N LYS A 196 24.11 -32.05 27.30
CA LYS A 196 24.42 -30.66 27.00
C LYS A 196 23.79 -30.23 25.67
N GLY A 197 23.97 -31.00 24.61
CA GLY A 197 23.40 -30.71 23.29
C GLY A 197 21.86 -30.72 23.28
N VAL A 198 21.25 -31.68 23.98
CA VAL A 198 19.79 -31.77 24.15
C VAL A 198 19.25 -30.56 24.91
N LYS A 199 19.91 -30.13 25.98
CA LYS A 199 19.50 -28.95 26.75
C LYS A 199 19.58 -27.66 25.93
N GLU A 200 20.60 -27.51 25.11
CA GLU A 200 20.77 -26.36 24.21
C GLU A 200 19.69 -26.37 23.11
N LEU A 201 19.42 -27.52 22.50
CA LEU A 201 18.33 -27.67 21.52
C LEU A 201 16.98 -27.33 22.14
N GLU A 202 16.71 -27.81 23.35
CA GLU A 202 15.46 -27.52 24.08
C GLU A 202 15.28 -26.03 24.35
N GLN A 203 16.35 -25.30 24.68
CA GLN A 203 16.31 -23.85 24.85
C GLN A 203 15.98 -23.14 23.53
N ASN A 204 16.60 -23.56 22.42
CA ASN A 204 16.35 -22.97 21.11
C ASN A 204 14.90 -23.22 20.64
N VAL A 205 14.37 -24.43 20.87
CA VAL A 205 12.97 -24.77 20.57
C VAL A 205 11.99 -23.93 21.40
N LYS A 206 12.27 -23.72 22.70
CA LYS A 206 11.44 -22.85 23.56
C LYS A 206 11.47 -21.39 23.13
N SER A 207 12.65 -20.89 22.76
CA SER A 207 12.80 -19.52 22.23
C SER A 207 12.01 -19.37 20.93
N PHE A 208 12.16 -20.30 19.99
CA PHE A 208 11.41 -20.33 18.74
C PHE A 208 9.89 -20.35 18.95
N GLY A 209 9.39 -21.25 19.81
CA GLY A 209 7.95 -21.30 20.13
C GLY A 209 7.41 -20.03 20.80
N SER A 210 8.25 -19.27 21.52
CA SER A 210 7.85 -18.02 22.17
C SER A 210 7.72 -16.83 21.22
N GLN A 211 8.32 -16.90 20.02
CA GLN A 211 8.27 -15.83 19.03
C GLN A 211 6.88 -15.65 18.43
N ARG A 212 6.01 -16.66 18.48
CA ARG A 212 4.59 -16.53 18.15
C ARG A 212 4.00 -15.24 18.71
N LYS A 213 4.20 -15.03 20.01
CA LYS A 213 3.63 -13.87 20.72
C LYS A 213 4.28 -12.56 20.27
N ILE A 214 5.57 -12.59 19.97
CA ILE A 214 6.32 -11.42 19.48
C ILE A 214 5.85 -11.04 18.07
N ILE A 215 5.66 -12.03 17.20
CA ILE A 215 5.13 -11.89 15.85
C ILE A 215 3.71 -11.31 15.93
N ASP A 216 2.80 -11.93 16.69
CA ASP A 216 1.43 -11.45 16.90
C ASP A 216 1.37 -10.00 17.42
N GLU A 217 2.17 -9.68 18.45
CA GLU A 217 2.22 -8.34 19.04
C GLU A 217 2.79 -7.32 18.06
N THR A 218 3.83 -7.68 17.30
CA THR A 218 4.45 -6.79 16.30
C THR A 218 3.48 -6.52 15.15
N PHE A 219 2.83 -7.55 14.60
CA PHE A 219 1.82 -7.39 13.55
C PHE A 219 0.60 -6.60 14.04
N SER A 220 0.10 -6.89 15.25
CA SER A 220 -1.01 -6.14 15.85
C SER A 220 -0.68 -4.67 16.05
N LYS A 221 0.53 -4.37 16.53
CA LYS A 221 0.99 -3.00 16.73
C LYS A 221 1.10 -2.25 15.41
N VAL A 222 1.66 -2.86 14.36
CA VAL A 222 1.69 -2.27 13.01
C VAL A 222 0.26 -2.01 12.50
N MET A 223 -0.66 -2.95 12.71
CA MET A 223 -2.07 -2.77 12.32
C MET A 223 -2.76 -1.62 13.05
N GLU A 224 -2.50 -1.43 14.33
CA GLU A 224 -3.08 -0.33 15.11
C GLU A 224 -2.40 1.01 14.84
N ASP A 225 -1.07 1.05 14.76
CA ASP A 225 -0.31 2.29 14.67
C ASP A 225 -0.25 2.86 13.25
N ALA A 226 -0.13 2.00 12.23
CA ALA A 226 -0.12 2.41 10.84
C ALA A 226 -1.55 2.58 10.34
N PHE A 227 -2.29 1.47 10.20
CA PHE A 227 -3.62 1.49 9.58
C PHE A 227 -4.71 2.06 10.50
N GLY A 228 -4.60 1.87 11.82
CA GLY A 228 -5.55 2.42 12.79
C GLY A 228 -5.53 3.94 12.90
N LYS A 229 -4.47 4.62 12.45
CA LYS A 229 -4.34 6.09 12.49
C LYS A 229 -4.41 6.73 11.10
N VAL A 230 -3.78 6.12 10.09
CA VAL A 230 -3.75 6.65 8.71
C VAL A 230 -5.13 6.60 8.06
N PHE A 231 -5.85 5.47 8.16
CA PHE A 231 -7.15 5.33 7.53
C PHE A 231 -8.23 6.27 8.08
N PRO A 232 -8.38 6.46 9.41
CA PRO A 232 -9.27 7.49 9.93
C PRO A 232 -8.86 8.90 9.53
N ALA A 233 -7.56 9.19 9.38
CA ALA A 233 -7.09 10.49 8.91
C ALA A 233 -7.50 10.77 7.45
N ILE A 234 -7.40 9.77 6.56
CA ILE A 234 -7.88 9.86 5.18
C ILE A 234 -9.40 10.09 5.16
N ILE A 235 -10.17 9.31 5.93
CA ILE A 235 -11.63 9.47 6.03
C ILE A 235 -12.00 10.87 6.52
N LYS A 236 -11.34 11.36 7.58
CA LYS A 236 -11.57 12.70 8.15
C LYS A 236 -11.24 13.79 7.13
N HIS A 237 -10.16 13.64 6.38
CA HIS A 237 -9.76 14.62 5.37
C HIS A 237 -10.77 14.70 4.22
N VAL A 238 -11.18 13.56 3.69
CA VAL A 238 -12.13 13.50 2.58
C VAL A 238 -13.51 14.03 3.00
N LYS A 239 -13.96 13.73 4.23
CA LYS A 239 -15.17 14.34 4.82
C LYS A 239 -15.03 15.86 4.99
N LYS A 240 -13.86 16.34 5.41
CA LYS A 240 -13.58 17.79 5.54
C LYS A 240 -13.64 18.49 4.18
N ILE A 241 -13.09 17.91 3.12
CA ILE A 241 -13.20 18.46 1.76
C ILE A 241 -14.67 18.53 1.34
N SER A 242 -15.43 17.45 1.52
CA SER A 242 -16.86 17.46 1.20
C SER A 242 -17.63 18.53 1.97
N ALA A 243 -17.32 18.71 3.26
CA ALA A 243 -17.94 19.75 4.09
C ALA A 243 -17.53 21.16 3.64
N VAL A 244 -16.25 21.40 3.32
CA VAL A 244 -15.75 22.70 2.86
C VAL A 244 -16.34 23.07 1.51
N VAL A 245 -16.42 22.14 0.56
CA VAL A 245 -17.07 22.36 -0.74
C VAL A 245 -18.54 22.69 -0.54
N ASN A 246 -19.24 21.93 0.30
CA ASN A 246 -20.66 22.18 0.56
C ASN A 246 -20.89 23.53 1.25
N LEU A 247 -20.06 23.87 2.25
CA LEU A 247 -20.12 25.14 2.98
C LEU A 247 -19.79 26.33 2.06
N PHE A 248 -18.75 26.23 1.24
CA PHE A 248 -18.40 27.27 0.27
C PHE A 248 -19.51 27.54 -0.74
N LEU A 249 -20.23 26.50 -1.19
CA LEU A 249 -21.33 26.62 -2.16
C LEU A 249 -22.63 27.12 -1.52
N VAL A 250 -22.98 26.62 -0.33
CA VAL A 250 -24.23 26.94 0.38
C VAL A 250 -24.15 28.30 1.10
N GLU A 251 -23.07 28.58 1.84
CA GLU A 251 -22.95 29.78 2.67
C GLU A 251 -22.80 31.07 1.84
N ASN A 252 -22.18 30.96 0.65
CA ASN A 252 -22.06 32.09 -0.26
C ASN A 252 -23.30 32.30 -1.15
N ASN A 253 -24.33 31.46 -1.02
CA ASN A 253 -25.52 31.46 -1.88
C ASN A 253 -25.12 31.61 -3.36
N LEU A 254 -24.09 30.87 -3.78
CA LEU A 254 -23.48 31.04 -5.10
C LEU A 254 -24.50 30.78 -6.21
N ILE A 255 -25.48 29.91 -5.99
CA ILE A 255 -26.61 29.70 -6.90
C ILE A 255 -27.41 31.00 -7.09
N GLN A 256 -27.78 31.67 -5.99
CA GLN A 256 -28.56 32.90 -6.04
C GLN A 256 -27.77 34.08 -6.62
N ARG A 257 -26.49 34.21 -6.26
CA ARG A 257 -25.58 35.23 -6.84
C ARG A 257 -25.29 34.97 -8.32
N THR A 258 -25.07 33.72 -8.70
CA THR A 258 -24.87 33.33 -10.11
C THR A 258 -26.13 33.66 -10.91
N ASN A 259 -27.32 33.31 -10.43
CA ASN A 259 -28.57 33.65 -11.12
C ASN A 259 -28.77 35.17 -11.27
N TYR A 260 -28.40 35.98 -10.28
CA TYR A 260 -28.47 37.45 -10.38
C TYR A 260 -27.44 38.03 -11.35
N ILE A 261 -26.20 37.54 -11.31
CA ILE A 261 -25.13 37.94 -12.24
C ILE A 261 -25.52 37.54 -13.66
N VAL A 262 -26.02 36.33 -13.86
CA VAL A 262 -26.53 35.82 -15.14
C VAL A 262 -27.67 36.69 -15.67
N PHE A 263 -28.63 37.05 -14.82
CA PHE A 263 -29.73 37.93 -15.20
C PHE A 263 -29.23 39.30 -15.66
N ALA A 264 -28.28 39.90 -14.92
CA ALA A 264 -27.65 41.16 -15.31
C ALA A 264 -26.83 41.04 -16.61
N VAL A 265 -26.14 39.91 -16.79
CA VAL A 265 -25.28 39.60 -17.95
C VAL A 265 -26.09 39.24 -19.20
N ILE A 266 -27.36 38.82 -19.09
CA ILE A 266 -28.29 38.62 -20.22
C ILE A 266 -29.01 39.91 -20.59
N ILE A 267 -29.44 40.71 -19.60
CA ILE A 267 -30.12 41.99 -19.84
C ILE A 267 -29.24 42.97 -20.60
N PHE A 268 -27.95 43.02 -20.28
CA PHE A 268 -27.04 43.98 -20.90
C PHE A 268 -26.87 43.77 -22.42
N PRO A 269 -26.61 42.54 -22.94
CA PRO A 269 -26.68 42.23 -24.36
C PRO A 269 -28.05 42.47 -25.01
N LEU A 270 -29.16 42.22 -24.31
CA LEU A 270 -30.50 42.51 -24.84
C LEU A 270 -30.72 44.02 -25.03
N LEU A 271 -30.29 44.83 -24.06
CA LEU A 271 -30.29 46.29 -24.17
C LEU A 271 -29.37 46.76 -25.31
N LEU A 272 -28.20 46.14 -25.48
CA LEU A 272 -27.31 46.44 -26.61
C LEU A 272 -27.96 46.10 -27.95
N LEU A 273 -28.65 44.96 -28.06
CA LEU A 273 -29.35 44.55 -29.28
C LEU A 273 -30.49 45.53 -29.60
N PHE A 274 -31.23 45.99 -28.58
CA PHE A 274 -32.23 47.06 -28.73
C PHE A 274 -31.60 48.36 -29.24
N LEU A 275 -30.45 48.78 -28.70
CA LEU A 275 -29.74 49.98 -29.15
C LEU A 275 -29.17 49.84 -30.57
N VAL A 276 -28.70 48.65 -30.95
CA VAL A 276 -28.26 48.33 -32.33
C VAL A 276 -29.45 48.44 -33.29
N PHE A 277 -30.60 47.90 -32.92
CA PHE A 277 -31.83 48.01 -33.72
C PHE A 277 -32.29 49.46 -33.87
N PHE A 278 -32.25 50.25 -32.79
CA PHE A 278 -32.56 51.67 -32.81
C PHE A 278 -31.60 52.46 -33.73
N ALA A 279 -30.29 52.20 -33.64
CA ALA A 279 -29.29 52.80 -34.51
C ALA A 279 -29.50 52.42 -35.99
N PHE A 280 -29.92 51.18 -36.26
CA PHE A 280 -30.25 50.71 -37.60
C PHE A 280 -31.46 51.43 -38.18
N ILE A 281 -32.52 51.66 -37.39
CA ILE A 281 -33.68 52.46 -37.80
C ILE A 281 -33.24 53.89 -38.16
N LEU A 282 -32.39 54.52 -37.35
CA LEU A 282 -31.88 55.87 -37.64
C LEU A 282 -31.07 55.92 -38.94
N LEU A 283 -30.28 54.88 -39.24
CA LEU A 283 -29.56 54.78 -40.51
C LEU A 283 -30.50 54.50 -41.69
N LEU A 284 -31.51 53.65 -41.53
CA LEU A 284 -32.50 53.35 -42.56
C LEU A 284 -33.33 54.59 -42.93
N ILE A 285 -33.83 55.32 -41.92
CA ILE A 285 -34.51 56.60 -42.10
C ILE A 285 -33.61 57.51 -42.96
N ARG A 286 -32.32 57.60 -42.63
CA ARG A 286 -31.37 58.41 -43.40
C ARG A 286 -31.15 57.93 -44.83
N VAL A 287 -31.06 56.62 -45.07
CA VAL A 287 -30.91 56.06 -46.43
C VAL A 287 -32.14 56.36 -47.29
N ILE A 288 -33.34 56.19 -46.73
CA ILE A 288 -34.60 56.48 -47.41
C ILE A 288 -34.67 57.97 -47.78
N PHE A 289 -34.36 58.87 -46.84
CA PHE A 289 -34.37 60.31 -47.12
C PHE A 289 -33.28 60.74 -48.12
N ASN A 290 -32.08 60.15 -48.08
CA ASN A 290 -31.05 60.41 -49.10
C ASN A 290 -31.50 59.99 -50.51
N PHE A 291 -32.30 58.93 -50.63
CA PHE A 291 -32.85 58.47 -51.92
C PHE A 291 -33.88 59.47 -52.49
N PHE A 292 -34.63 60.16 -51.63
CA PHE A 292 -35.56 61.21 -52.04
C PHE A 292 -34.88 62.58 -52.33
N ASP A 293 -33.64 62.79 -51.90
CA ASP A 293 -32.91 64.06 -52.08
C ASP A 293 -32.18 64.13 -53.44
N GLU A 294 -31.96 62.98 -54.12
CA GLU A 294 -31.32 62.88 -55.45
C GLU A 294 -32.14 63.52 -56.59
N GLU A 295 -33.43 63.83 -56.37
CA GLU A 295 -34.29 64.49 -57.38
C GLU A 295 -34.22 66.03 -57.38
N SER A 296 -33.48 66.67 -56.46
CA SER A 296 -33.49 68.14 -56.32
C SER A 296 -32.19 68.83 -56.78
N GLU A 297 -31.86 68.71 -58.06
CA GLU A 297 -30.78 69.49 -58.71
C GLU A 297 -31.09 70.99 -58.91
N SER A 298 -32.08 71.56 -58.21
CA SER A 298 -32.37 73.01 -58.28
C SER A 298 -31.91 73.75 -57.03
N GLY A 299 -30.86 74.54 -57.20
CA GLY A 299 -30.10 75.27 -56.16
C GLY A 299 -30.84 76.38 -55.42
N ARG A 300 -31.92 76.08 -54.69
CA ARG A 300 -32.47 76.98 -53.65
C ARG A 300 -33.16 76.18 -52.55
N ARG A 301 -32.36 75.67 -51.61
CA ARG A 301 -32.88 75.05 -50.38
C ARG A 301 -33.53 76.10 -49.49
N GLY A 302 -34.83 75.96 -49.21
CA GLY A 302 -35.52 76.76 -48.19
C GLY A 302 -34.97 76.48 -46.77
N ILE A 303 -35.25 77.36 -45.81
CA ILE A 303 -34.78 77.26 -44.41
C ILE A 303 -35.09 75.88 -43.79
N ILE A 304 -36.23 75.29 -44.15
CA ILE A 304 -36.66 73.96 -43.70
C ILE A 304 -35.79 72.83 -44.30
N SER A 305 -35.32 72.97 -45.54
CA SER A 305 -34.41 72.02 -46.19
C SER A 305 -32.98 72.14 -45.65
N HIS A 306 -32.52 73.35 -45.30
CA HIS A 306 -31.23 73.54 -44.62
C HIS A 306 -31.25 72.95 -43.21
N PHE A 307 -32.31 73.23 -42.45
CA PHE A 307 -32.52 72.65 -41.12
C PHE A 307 -32.65 71.13 -41.17
N GLY A 308 -33.39 70.60 -42.15
CA GLY A 308 -33.48 69.16 -42.42
C GLY A 308 -32.12 68.53 -42.72
N GLY A 309 -31.30 69.15 -43.57
CA GLY A 309 -29.96 68.66 -43.91
C GLY A 309 -28.93 68.73 -42.77
N GLU A 310 -29.02 69.74 -41.89
CA GLU A 310 -28.20 69.85 -40.67
C GLU A 310 -28.61 68.82 -39.61
N VAL A 311 -29.92 68.69 -39.35
CA VAL A 311 -30.47 67.68 -38.44
C VAL A 311 -30.13 66.28 -38.95
N MET A 312 -30.36 65.97 -40.23
CA MET A 312 -30.01 64.67 -40.83
C MET A 312 -28.50 64.40 -40.79
N GLY A 313 -27.68 65.43 -41.04
CA GLY A 313 -26.23 65.38 -40.92
C GLY A 313 -25.80 64.93 -39.53
N ALA A 314 -26.27 65.62 -38.50
CA ALA A 314 -26.01 65.32 -37.10
C ALA A 314 -26.53 63.92 -36.71
N THR A 315 -27.76 63.56 -37.10
CA THR A 315 -28.38 62.27 -36.76
C THR A 315 -27.56 61.08 -37.25
N GLY A 316 -26.99 61.10 -38.46
CA GLY A 316 -26.16 59.96 -38.89
C GLY A 316 -24.72 59.97 -38.39
N TYR A 317 -24.13 61.12 -38.02
CA TYR A 317 -22.87 61.10 -37.27
C TYR A 317 -23.08 60.56 -35.85
N ILE A 318 -24.17 60.97 -35.20
CA ILE A 318 -24.59 60.41 -33.91
C ILE A 318 -24.85 58.90 -34.05
N ALA A 319 -25.57 58.46 -35.08
CA ALA A 319 -25.81 57.05 -35.33
C ALA A 319 -24.50 56.26 -35.58
N MET A 320 -23.55 56.82 -36.34
CA MET A 320 -22.24 56.19 -36.55
C MET A 320 -21.41 56.10 -35.25
N ILE A 321 -21.37 57.16 -34.44
CA ILE A 321 -20.67 57.17 -33.15
C ILE A 321 -21.31 56.13 -32.21
N ILE A 322 -22.64 56.10 -32.12
CA ILE A 322 -23.37 55.10 -31.34
C ILE A 322 -23.06 53.69 -31.84
N SER A 323 -23.07 53.46 -33.16
CA SER A 323 -22.78 52.15 -33.76
C SER A 323 -21.39 51.63 -33.37
N ILE A 324 -20.38 52.50 -33.37
CA ILE A 324 -19.00 52.11 -33.05
C ILE A 324 -18.81 51.93 -31.54
N LEU A 325 -19.45 52.76 -30.70
CA LEU A 325 -19.44 52.57 -29.25
C LEU A 325 -20.13 51.25 -28.86
N LEU A 326 -21.27 50.92 -29.48
CA LEU A 326 -21.96 49.65 -29.29
C LEU A 326 -21.07 48.46 -29.69
N PHE A 327 -20.34 48.57 -30.80
CA PHE A 327 -19.39 47.54 -31.23
C PHE A 327 -18.27 47.32 -30.20
N VAL A 328 -17.68 48.37 -29.64
CA VAL A 328 -16.63 48.27 -28.60
C VAL A 328 -17.18 47.62 -27.33
N ILE A 329 -18.36 48.03 -26.87
CA ILE A 329 -18.97 47.48 -25.66
C ILE A 329 -19.33 46.00 -25.85
N SER A 330 -19.94 45.65 -26.99
CA SER A 330 -20.29 44.25 -27.33
C SER A 330 -19.04 43.37 -27.43
N SER A 331 -17.95 43.92 -27.96
CA SER A 331 -16.66 43.25 -28.08
C SER A 331 -16.03 42.92 -26.71
N ILE A 332 -16.04 43.88 -25.78
CA ILE A 332 -15.55 43.65 -24.40
C ILE A 332 -16.42 42.60 -23.69
N ALA A 333 -17.74 42.68 -23.84
CA ALA A 333 -18.67 41.71 -23.28
C ALA A 333 -18.40 40.28 -23.80
N PHE A 334 -18.21 40.11 -25.11
CA PHE A 334 -17.86 38.82 -25.73
C PHE A 334 -16.61 38.20 -25.12
N SER A 335 -15.54 38.99 -24.98
CA SER A 335 -14.25 38.52 -24.46
C SER A 335 -14.34 38.06 -23.00
N MET A 336 -15.09 38.81 -22.18
CA MET A 336 -15.35 38.43 -20.79
C MET A 336 -16.15 37.12 -20.73
N SER A 337 -17.21 36.98 -21.53
CA SER A 337 -18.02 35.76 -21.58
C SER A 337 -17.24 34.53 -22.06
N PHE A 338 -16.41 34.68 -23.08
CA PHE A 338 -15.57 33.60 -23.59
C PHE A 338 -14.51 33.14 -22.56
N THR A 339 -13.88 34.09 -21.87
CA THR A 339 -12.91 33.79 -20.81
C THR A 339 -13.59 33.08 -19.64
N MET A 340 -14.77 33.54 -19.24
CA MET A 340 -15.57 32.93 -18.19
C MET A 340 -15.99 31.49 -18.55
N MET A 341 -16.44 31.26 -19.80
CA MET A 341 -16.75 29.92 -20.31
C MET A 341 -15.56 28.98 -20.16
N THR A 342 -14.38 29.41 -20.61
CA THR A 342 -13.18 28.58 -20.64
C THR A 342 -12.71 28.20 -19.22
N ILE A 343 -12.75 29.15 -18.28
CA ILE A 343 -12.34 28.92 -16.89
C ILE A 343 -13.38 28.07 -16.16
N CYS A 344 -14.66 28.42 -16.27
CA CYS A 344 -15.72 27.75 -15.51
C CYS A 344 -16.03 26.35 -16.03
N VAL A 345 -16.17 26.16 -17.34
CA VAL A 345 -16.39 24.82 -17.92
C VAL A 345 -15.19 23.93 -17.62
N GLY A 346 -13.96 24.44 -17.76
CA GLY A 346 -12.74 23.71 -17.41
C GLY A 346 -12.61 23.32 -15.94
N PHE A 347 -13.23 24.08 -15.01
CA PHE A 347 -13.21 23.80 -13.57
C PHE A 347 -14.35 22.86 -13.12
N PHE A 348 -15.55 23.01 -13.70
CA PHE A 348 -16.74 22.24 -13.30
C PHE A 348 -16.90 20.92 -14.06
N GLU A 349 -16.38 20.80 -15.29
CA GLU A 349 -16.33 19.53 -16.03
C GLU A 349 -15.04 18.73 -15.77
N ASP A 350 -14.25 19.11 -14.77
CA ASP A 350 -12.94 18.50 -14.51
C ASP A 350 -13.06 17.02 -14.12
N LYS A 351 -12.86 16.15 -15.11
CA LYS A 351 -12.77 14.68 -14.96
C LYS A 351 -11.55 14.26 -14.13
N ASP A 352 -10.59 15.14 -13.89
CA ASP A 352 -9.34 14.85 -13.19
C ASP A 352 -9.36 15.17 -11.69
N LEU A 353 -10.48 15.68 -11.13
CA LEU A 353 -10.63 15.92 -9.69
C LEU A 353 -9.55 16.83 -9.10
N ARG A 354 -9.05 17.83 -9.86
CA ARG A 354 -7.94 18.69 -9.42
C ARG A 354 -8.27 19.48 -8.15
N VAL A 355 -9.54 19.61 -7.78
CA VAL A 355 -10.00 20.12 -6.47
C VAL A 355 -9.29 19.41 -5.31
N PHE A 356 -9.07 18.09 -5.36
CA PHE A 356 -8.35 17.35 -4.32
C PHE A 356 -6.84 17.61 -4.33
N ARG A 357 -6.27 18.08 -5.45
CA ARG A 357 -4.85 18.43 -5.60
C ARG A 357 -4.53 19.81 -5.02
N VAL A 358 -5.51 20.73 -5.02
CA VAL A 358 -5.37 22.10 -4.51
C VAL A 358 -5.46 22.15 -2.98
N THR A 359 -6.20 21.24 -2.36
CA THR A 359 -6.20 21.06 -0.89
C THR A 359 -5.11 20.08 -0.47
N GLU A 360 -3.85 20.53 -0.51
CA GLU A 360 -2.73 19.76 0.01
C GLU A 360 -2.95 19.47 1.51
N SER A 361 -2.98 18.19 1.88
CA SER A 361 -2.93 17.79 3.29
C SER A 361 -1.80 16.80 3.49
N ILE A 362 -0.83 17.26 4.28
CA ILE A 362 0.30 16.46 4.72
C ILE A 362 -0.09 15.90 6.08
N ILE A 363 -0.29 14.58 6.16
CA ILE A 363 -0.38 13.89 7.44
C ILE A 363 1.06 13.72 7.94
N ARG A 364 1.44 14.44 9.00
CA ARG A 364 2.73 14.28 9.68
C ARG A 364 2.57 13.39 10.90
N LYS A 365 3.35 12.32 10.98
CA LYS A 365 3.48 11.49 12.17
C LYS A 365 4.90 10.94 12.27
N ASP A 366 5.61 11.27 13.34
CA ASP A 366 6.84 10.61 13.83
C ASP A 366 7.81 10.11 12.74
N ASP A 367 8.09 10.94 11.72
CA ASP A 367 8.95 10.71 10.52
C ASP A 367 8.28 10.30 9.20
N MET A 368 6.96 10.09 9.17
CA MET A 368 6.19 9.93 7.93
C MET A 368 5.36 11.16 7.59
N THR A 369 5.62 11.70 6.40
CA THR A 369 4.74 12.63 5.68
C THR A 369 3.96 11.87 4.63
N ILE A 370 2.67 11.61 4.88
CA ILE A 370 1.78 10.99 3.91
C ILE A 370 0.92 12.07 3.28
N SER A 371 1.06 12.25 1.97
CA SER A 371 0.25 13.18 1.20
C SER A 371 -0.94 12.46 0.56
N VAL A 372 -2.16 12.86 0.96
CA VAL A 372 -3.39 12.27 0.42
C VAL A 372 -3.52 12.53 -1.09
N SER A 373 -3.07 13.68 -1.56
CA SER A 373 -3.06 14.01 -2.99
C SER A 373 -2.05 13.17 -3.77
N GLU A 374 -0.91 12.83 -3.16
CA GLU A 374 0.09 11.95 -3.76
C GLU A 374 -0.38 10.50 -3.85
N ILE A 375 -1.08 10.01 -2.81
CA ILE A 375 -1.71 8.68 -2.82
C ILE A 375 -2.66 8.59 -4.02
N PHE A 376 -3.61 9.53 -4.14
CA PHE A 376 -4.56 9.53 -5.25
C PHE A 376 -3.89 9.66 -6.62
N TYR A 377 -2.82 10.46 -6.72
CA TYR A 377 -2.04 10.60 -7.94
C TYR A 377 -1.35 9.29 -8.33
N LYS A 378 -0.71 8.59 -7.38
CA LYS A 378 -0.07 7.30 -7.62
C LYS A 378 -1.11 6.25 -8.02
N CYS A 379 -2.24 6.15 -7.32
CA CYS A 379 -3.32 5.23 -7.67
C CYS A 379 -3.89 5.46 -9.08
N LYS A 380 -3.98 6.74 -9.51
CA LYS A 380 -4.40 7.07 -10.89
C LYS A 380 -3.42 6.54 -11.93
N ASN A 381 -2.13 6.51 -11.61
CA ASN A 381 -1.07 6.02 -12.49
C ASN A 381 -0.79 4.52 -12.27
N GLU A 382 -1.84 3.75 -11.95
CA GLU A 382 -1.81 2.28 -11.85
C GLU A 382 -0.95 1.71 -10.71
N TYR A 383 -0.45 2.54 -9.79
CA TYR A 383 0.18 2.03 -8.57
C TYR A 383 -0.87 1.38 -7.67
N THR A 384 -0.50 0.30 -6.99
CA THR A 384 -1.35 -0.25 -5.92
C THR A 384 -1.44 0.78 -4.80
N PHE A 385 -2.53 0.80 -4.03
CA PHE A 385 -2.62 1.78 -2.93
C PHE A 385 -1.75 1.41 -1.73
N PHE A 386 -1.25 0.17 -1.65
CA PHE A 386 -0.12 -0.16 -0.77
C PHE A 386 1.14 0.59 -1.18
N ASP A 387 1.53 0.55 -2.47
CA ASP A 387 2.68 1.30 -2.99
C ASP A 387 2.46 2.81 -2.91
N ALA A 388 1.23 3.26 -3.17
CA ALA A 388 0.85 4.66 -3.10
C ALA A 388 0.99 5.23 -1.68
N LEU A 389 0.80 4.39 -0.67
CA LEU A 389 0.94 4.72 0.75
C LEU A 389 2.36 4.57 1.29
N ASP A 390 3.31 4.05 0.51
CA ASP A 390 4.61 3.61 1.02
C ASP A 390 4.44 2.48 2.08
N GLY A 391 3.67 1.46 1.69
CA GLY A 391 3.19 0.38 2.55
C GLY A 391 4.30 -0.44 3.21
N SER A 392 5.41 -0.71 2.52
CA SER A 392 6.58 -1.42 3.06
C SER A 392 7.20 -0.65 4.23
N ARG A 393 7.32 0.67 4.09
CA ARG A 393 7.77 1.56 5.17
C ARG A 393 6.76 1.61 6.31
N LEU A 394 5.45 1.67 6.00
CA LEU A 394 4.37 1.66 7.00
C LEU A 394 4.31 0.36 7.80
N MET A 395 4.66 -0.76 7.19
CA MET A 395 4.72 -2.06 7.85
C MET A 395 6.04 -2.29 8.59
N ALA A 396 7.00 -1.37 8.49
CA ALA A 396 8.34 -1.53 9.07
C ALA A 396 8.94 -2.91 8.71
N GLU A 397 8.88 -3.26 7.42
CA GLU A 397 9.26 -4.58 6.90
C GLU A 397 10.65 -5.03 7.38
N GLU A 398 11.64 -4.13 7.39
CA GLU A 398 12.98 -4.41 7.90
C GLU A 398 12.97 -4.68 9.41
N GLU A 399 12.24 -3.90 10.21
CA GLU A 399 12.10 -4.14 11.65
C GLU A 399 11.33 -5.43 11.98
N MET A 400 10.42 -5.87 11.11
CA MET A 400 9.74 -7.16 11.25
C MET A 400 10.69 -8.31 10.96
N LYS A 401 11.48 -8.22 9.88
CA LYS A 401 12.49 -9.24 9.53
C LYS A 401 13.56 -9.38 10.62
N ASP A 402 13.99 -8.27 11.22
CA ASP A 402 14.99 -8.27 12.30
C ASP A 402 14.46 -8.80 13.64
N LYS A 403 13.13 -8.88 13.84
CA LYS A 403 12.51 -9.39 15.08
C LYS A 403 12.12 -10.86 15.01
N ILE A 404 12.22 -11.48 13.84
CA ILE A 404 11.99 -12.90 13.63
C ILE A 404 13.29 -13.65 13.92
N ASP A 405 13.31 -14.41 15.01
CA ASP A 405 14.48 -15.19 15.41
C ASP A 405 14.40 -16.59 14.78
N LEU A 406 15.36 -16.97 13.95
CA LEU A 406 15.29 -18.28 13.27
C LEU A 406 15.63 -19.44 14.24
N LEU A 407 15.05 -20.62 13.99
CA LEU A 407 15.41 -21.81 14.77
C LEU A 407 16.84 -22.23 14.42
N HIS A 408 17.76 -22.05 15.38
CA HIS A 408 19.15 -22.44 15.25
C HIS A 408 19.42 -23.80 15.91
N VAL A 409 19.73 -24.81 15.11
CA VAL A 409 20.03 -26.17 15.61
C VAL A 409 21.48 -26.61 15.41
N ARG A 410 22.28 -25.83 14.67
CA ARG A 410 23.62 -26.28 14.25
C ARG A 410 24.56 -26.56 15.41
N ASP A 411 24.59 -25.68 16.41
CA ASP A 411 25.56 -25.78 17.50
C ASP A 411 25.17 -26.90 18.49
N SER A 412 23.87 -27.06 18.76
CA SER A 412 23.34 -28.20 19.52
C SER A 412 23.53 -29.54 18.79
N GLN A 413 23.33 -29.57 17.47
CA GLN A 413 23.65 -30.75 16.64
C GLN A 413 25.11 -31.14 16.73
N ARG A 414 26.04 -30.19 16.58
CA ARG A 414 27.48 -30.46 16.73
C ARG A 414 27.84 -31.04 18.10
N LEU A 415 27.20 -30.54 19.17
CA LEU A 415 27.40 -31.10 20.50
C LEU A 415 26.88 -32.53 20.62
N MET A 416 25.70 -32.81 20.06
CA MET A 416 25.13 -34.16 20.03
C MET A 416 25.95 -35.13 19.17
N GLU A 417 26.45 -34.69 18.00
CA GLU A 417 27.34 -35.47 17.14
C GLU A 417 28.64 -35.84 17.85
N ARG A 418 29.24 -34.89 18.59
CA ARG A 418 30.42 -35.16 19.44
C ARG A 418 30.11 -36.10 20.61
N GLY A 419 28.84 -36.24 20.95
CA GLY A 419 28.32 -37.20 21.91
C GLY A 419 28.25 -38.64 21.36
N ILE A 420 28.33 -38.82 20.05
CA ILE A 420 28.42 -40.13 19.41
C ILE A 420 29.89 -40.53 19.32
N SER A 421 30.23 -41.69 19.85
CA SER A 421 31.58 -42.24 19.70
C SER A 421 31.71 -42.88 18.32
N ILE A 422 32.73 -42.49 17.57
CA ILE A 422 33.21 -43.27 16.42
C ILE A 422 34.08 -44.38 17.00
N LEU A 423 33.54 -45.59 17.06
CA LEU A 423 34.22 -46.75 17.61
C LEU A 423 34.78 -47.57 16.44
N ASP A 424 36.10 -47.75 16.41
CA ASP A 424 36.78 -48.72 15.54
C ASP A 424 36.81 -50.13 16.19
N ASP A 425 36.60 -50.20 17.51
CA ASP A 425 36.64 -51.42 18.34
C ASP A 425 35.28 -51.65 19.05
N SER A 426 35.00 -52.91 19.43
CA SER A 426 33.80 -53.28 20.21
C SER A 426 33.72 -52.58 21.59
N THR A 427 32.51 -52.34 22.07
CA THR A 427 32.28 -51.66 23.36
C THR A 427 32.79 -52.48 24.55
N ASP A 428 33.02 -51.84 25.70
CA ASP A 428 33.39 -52.56 26.93
C ASP A 428 32.29 -53.57 27.34
N TYR A 429 31.03 -53.27 27.04
CA TYR A 429 29.89 -54.15 27.25
C TYR A 429 29.94 -55.38 26.31
N GLU A 430 30.15 -55.19 25.01
CA GLU A 430 30.30 -56.26 24.02
C GLU A 430 31.50 -57.17 24.33
N ILE A 431 32.63 -56.57 24.74
CA ILE A 431 33.83 -57.29 25.15
C ILE A 431 33.53 -58.17 26.37
N PHE A 432 32.78 -57.66 27.36
CA PHE A 432 32.39 -58.45 28.53
C PHE A 432 31.47 -59.63 28.13
N LEU A 433 30.41 -59.37 27.35
CA LEU A 433 29.47 -60.40 26.90
C LEU A 433 30.17 -61.52 26.12
N LYS A 434 31.10 -61.17 25.22
CA LYS A 434 31.82 -62.14 24.40
C LYS A 434 32.80 -63.03 25.18
N ASN A 435 33.38 -62.53 26.27
CA ASN A 435 34.46 -63.22 26.97
C ASN A 435 34.04 -63.87 28.29
N SER A 436 32.98 -63.38 28.93
CA SER A 436 32.64 -63.71 30.31
C SER A 436 32.32 -65.19 30.54
N ASP A 437 31.61 -65.84 29.61
CA ASP A 437 31.32 -67.28 29.67
C ASP A 437 32.58 -68.14 29.61
N ARG A 438 33.43 -67.88 28.60
CA ARG A 438 34.69 -68.59 28.41
C ARG A 438 35.58 -68.50 29.65
N LEU A 439 35.76 -67.28 30.18
CA LEU A 439 36.59 -67.05 31.37
C LEU A 439 36.02 -67.74 32.62
N PHE A 440 34.69 -67.78 32.76
CA PHE A 440 34.05 -68.48 33.86
C PHE A 440 34.19 -70.00 33.76
N GLU A 441 34.08 -70.55 32.55
CA GLU A 441 34.27 -71.98 32.30
C GLU A 441 35.72 -72.40 32.52
N GLU A 442 36.69 -71.64 32.01
CA GLU A 442 38.12 -71.84 32.26
C GLU A 442 38.42 -71.83 33.77
N ALA A 443 37.82 -70.92 34.54
CA ALA A 443 37.97 -70.86 35.99
C ALA A 443 37.44 -72.10 36.74
N THR A 444 36.41 -72.76 36.21
CA THR A 444 35.62 -73.78 36.93
C THR A 444 35.80 -75.20 36.40
N ASN A 445 36.64 -75.41 35.39
CA ASN A 445 36.88 -76.72 34.76
C ASN A 445 37.74 -77.68 35.61
N GLY A 446 38.26 -77.22 36.76
CA GLY A 446 39.06 -78.04 37.67
C GLY A 446 38.24 -79.12 38.39
N SER A 447 38.82 -80.30 38.56
CA SER A 447 38.14 -81.47 39.17
C SER A 447 37.77 -81.31 40.65
N ASN A 448 38.34 -80.31 41.35
CA ASN A 448 38.17 -80.09 42.79
C ASN A 448 37.36 -78.81 43.10
N VAL A 449 36.69 -78.23 42.10
CA VAL A 449 35.92 -76.99 42.25
C VAL A 449 34.63 -77.26 43.03
N ASN A 450 34.28 -76.36 43.95
CA ASN A 450 33.02 -76.46 44.68
C ASN A 450 31.82 -76.15 43.77
N VAL A 451 31.09 -77.21 43.40
CA VAL A 451 29.98 -77.15 42.44
C VAL A 451 28.86 -76.20 42.89
N ASN A 452 28.52 -76.15 44.18
CA ASN A 452 27.45 -75.28 44.69
C ASN A 452 27.84 -73.79 44.58
N LEU A 453 29.08 -73.46 44.92
CA LEU A 453 29.64 -72.11 44.77
C LEU A 453 29.72 -71.71 43.29
N ALA A 454 30.19 -72.62 42.42
CA ALA A 454 30.24 -72.41 40.98
C ALA A 454 28.85 -72.14 40.39
N GLN A 455 27.84 -72.92 40.78
CA GLN A 455 26.46 -72.72 40.34
C GLN A 455 25.90 -71.37 40.79
N LYS A 456 26.14 -70.98 42.06
CA LYS A 456 25.71 -69.67 42.58
C LYS A 456 26.36 -68.51 41.84
N SER A 457 27.68 -68.57 41.60
CA SER A 457 28.40 -67.54 40.85
C SER A 457 28.01 -67.51 39.38
N ARG A 458 27.68 -68.66 38.77
CA ARG A 458 27.14 -68.73 37.39
C ARG A 458 25.79 -68.03 37.28
N LEU A 459 24.89 -68.21 38.26
CA LEU A 459 23.61 -67.52 38.30
C LEU A 459 23.79 -66.00 38.42
N SER A 460 24.69 -65.55 39.30
CA SER A 460 25.05 -64.13 39.40
C SER A 460 25.66 -63.59 38.10
N LEU A 461 26.50 -64.37 37.43
CA LEU A 461 27.11 -63.99 36.16
C LEU A 461 26.06 -63.82 35.06
N ARG A 462 25.13 -64.77 34.92
CA ARG A 462 24.02 -64.65 33.96
C ARG A 462 23.17 -63.42 34.21
N LYS A 463 22.90 -63.10 35.47
CA LYS A 463 22.16 -61.87 35.82
C LYS A 463 22.90 -60.61 35.35
N VAL A 464 24.21 -60.54 35.57
CA VAL A 464 25.04 -59.42 35.09
C VAL A 464 25.06 -59.38 33.55
N GLN A 465 25.19 -60.52 32.87
CA GLN A 465 25.14 -60.59 31.41
C GLN A 465 23.81 -60.05 30.86
N GLU A 466 22.67 -60.47 31.43
CA GLU A 466 21.34 -59.98 31.05
C GLU A 466 21.20 -58.46 31.26
N GLU A 467 21.70 -57.93 32.38
CA GLU A 467 21.71 -56.48 32.65
C GLU A 467 22.62 -55.71 31.66
N VAL A 468 23.77 -56.29 31.29
CA VAL A 468 24.68 -55.71 30.29
C VAL A 468 24.07 -55.72 28.89
N GLU A 469 23.39 -56.80 28.48
CA GLU A 469 22.64 -56.86 27.21
C GLU A 469 21.55 -55.78 27.15
N ASN A 470 20.86 -55.56 28.26
CA ASN A 470 19.85 -54.50 28.38
C ASN A 470 20.45 -53.09 28.26
N ILE A 471 21.69 -52.88 28.72
CA ILE A 471 22.44 -51.63 28.55
C ILE A 471 22.82 -51.43 27.08
N GLU A 472 23.35 -52.45 26.40
CA GLU A 472 23.69 -52.39 24.97
C GLU A 472 22.47 -52.01 24.11
N LYS A 473 21.33 -52.65 24.38
CA LYS A 473 20.07 -52.31 23.70
C LYS A 473 19.65 -50.86 23.96
N ALA A 474 19.79 -50.38 25.19
CA ALA A 474 19.46 -48.99 25.54
C ALA A 474 20.43 -47.98 24.89
N GLU A 475 21.73 -48.29 24.78
CA GLU A 475 22.70 -47.46 24.05
C GLU A 475 22.33 -47.39 22.56
N GLU A 476 21.93 -48.50 21.95
CA GLU A 476 21.52 -48.53 20.55
C GLU A 476 20.24 -47.71 20.31
N GLU A 477 19.24 -47.85 21.17
CA GLU A 477 18.00 -47.06 21.07
C GLU A 477 18.27 -45.54 21.22
N ALA A 478 19.11 -45.15 22.17
CA ALA A 478 19.52 -43.76 22.35
C ALA A 478 20.37 -43.24 21.17
N LEU A 479 21.23 -44.10 20.58
CA LEU A 479 22.03 -43.77 19.41
C LEU A 479 21.16 -43.49 18.19
N VAL A 480 20.16 -44.34 17.92
CA VAL A 480 19.20 -44.15 16.82
C VAL A 480 18.46 -42.82 16.98
N ARG A 481 17.99 -42.51 18.19
CA ARG A 481 17.29 -41.24 18.49
C ARG A 481 18.20 -40.02 18.33
N THR A 482 19.46 -40.13 18.75
CA THR A 482 20.47 -39.08 18.56
C THR A 482 20.75 -38.84 17.08
N LYS A 483 20.89 -39.90 16.28
CA LYS A 483 21.11 -39.82 14.83
C LYS A 483 19.95 -39.13 14.10
N LEU A 484 18.71 -39.30 14.56
CA LEU A 484 17.56 -38.60 13.98
C LEU A 484 17.67 -37.07 14.16
N LEU A 485 18.03 -36.60 15.35
CA LEU A 485 18.16 -35.17 15.67
C LEU A 485 19.45 -34.53 15.11
N THR A 486 20.45 -35.33 14.77
CA THR A 486 21.71 -34.88 14.13
C THR A 486 21.71 -35.10 12.62
N SER A 487 20.62 -35.64 12.06
CA SER A 487 20.56 -35.94 10.63
C SER A 487 20.50 -34.69 9.76
N LYS A 488 21.00 -34.83 8.53
CA LYS A 488 20.79 -33.82 7.46
C LYS A 488 19.31 -33.56 7.21
N ASN A 489 18.46 -34.59 7.34
CA ASN A 489 17.01 -34.45 7.16
C ASN A 489 16.39 -33.53 8.21
N PHE A 490 16.84 -33.63 9.47
CA PHE A 490 16.40 -32.70 10.51
C PHE A 490 16.88 -31.28 10.24
N SER A 491 18.14 -31.10 9.82
CA SER A 491 18.64 -29.77 9.42
C SER A 491 17.84 -29.18 8.26
N LEU A 492 17.52 -29.97 7.25
CA LEU A 492 16.73 -29.53 6.09
C LEU A 492 15.30 -29.15 6.50
N HIS A 493 14.68 -29.93 7.39
CA HIS A 493 13.36 -29.62 7.93
C HIS A 493 13.35 -28.27 8.65
N VAL A 494 14.37 -27.98 9.46
CA VAL A 494 14.52 -26.68 10.14
C VAL A 494 14.75 -25.53 9.15
N THR A 495 15.55 -25.75 8.10
CA THR A 495 15.75 -24.74 7.04
C THR A 495 14.44 -24.43 6.32
N ASN A 496 13.70 -25.44 5.89
CA ASN A 496 12.42 -25.26 5.19
C ASN A 496 11.39 -24.54 6.08
N LEU A 497 11.37 -24.84 7.38
CA LEU A 497 10.51 -24.15 8.34
C LEU A 497 10.85 -22.65 8.43
N ASN A 498 12.14 -22.32 8.50
CA ASN A 498 12.60 -20.93 8.52
C ASN A 498 12.28 -20.20 7.22
N GLU A 499 12.43 -20.85 6.06
CA GLU A 499 12.07 -20.27 4.75
C GLU A 499 10.56 -20.04 4.63
N ALA A 500 9.74 -21.04 4.97
CA ALA A 500 8.28 -20.92 4.97
C ALA A 500 7.82 -19.77 5.87
N LEU A 501 8.47 -19.58 7.02
CA LEU A 501 8.17 -18.50 7.95
C LEU A 501 8.46 -17.12 7.35
N MET A 502 9.59 -16.96 6.66
CA MET A 502 9.93 -15.72 5.96
C MET A 502 9.01 -15.46 4.76
N ASP A 503 8.72 -16.47 3.95
CA ASP A 503 7.81 -16.39 2.81
C ASP A 503 6.38 -16.05 3.25
N SER A 504 5.92 -16.58 4.38
CA SER A 504 4.58 -16.31 4.90
C SER A 504 4.49 -14.87 5.42
N ALA A 505 5.53 -14.38 6.11
CA ALA A 505 5.62 -12.98 6.49
C ALA A 505 5.60 -12.05 5.26
N GLU A 506 6.32 -12.40 4.19
CA GLU A 506 6.36 -11.64 2.93
C GLU A 506 5.03 -11.70 2.16
N ASN A 507 4.40 -12.87 2.06
CA ASN A 507 3.13 -13.05 1.37
C ASN A 507 1.97 -12.32 2.03
N VAL A 508 1.97 -12.21 3.36
CA VAL A 508 1.01 -11.38 4.11
C VAL A 508 1.13 -9.90 3.69
N MET A 509 2.34 -9.43 3.39
CA MET A 509 2.57 -8.07 2.90
C MET A 509 2.11 -7.91 1.44
N VAL A 510 2.40 -8.89 0.56
CA VAL A 510 2.15 -8.80 -0.89
C VAL A 510 0.70 -9.09 -1.31
N ARG A 511 0.00 -10.04 -0.67
CA ARG A 511 -1.39 -10.42 -1.04
C ARG A 511 -2.46 -9.36 -0.74
N SER A 512 -2.07 -8.27 -0.08
CA SER A 512 -2.88 -7.08 0.12
C SER A 512 -3.15 -6.31 -1.18
N CYS A 513 -2.33 -6.51 -2.22
CA CYS A 513 -2.33 -5.75 -3.47
C CYS A 513 -3.57 -5.88 -4.40
N PRO A 514 -4.21 -7.05 -4.57
CA PRO A 514 -5.28 -7.22 -5.56
C PRO A 514 -6.60 -6.50 -5.24
N LEU A 515 -6.85 -6.13 -3.97
CA LEU A 515 -8.03 -5.33 -3.60
C LEU A 515 -7.91 -3.83 -3.97
N PHE A 516 -6.76 -3.39 -4.48
CA PHE A 516 -6.49 -2.00 -4.86
C PHE A 516 -6.87 -1.63 -6.28
N VAL A 517 -7.30 -2.61 -7.08
CA VAL A 517 -7.61 -2.44 -8.51
C VAL A 517 -9.02 -1.86 -8.74
N THR A 518 -9.88 -1.79 -7.72
CA THR A 518 -11.29 -1.37 -7.88
C THR A 518 -11.53 0.14 -7.96
N MET A 519 -10.48 0.97 -7.99
CA MET A 519 -10.63 2.39 -8.39
C MET A 519 -10.49 2.61 -9.91
N THR A 520 -9.94 1.64 -10.66
CA THR A 520 -9.72 1.82 -12.10
C THR A 520 -10.92 1.37 -12.94
N ASN A 521 -11.69 0.36 -12.50
CA ASN A 521 -12.66 -0.30 -13.38
C ASN A 521 -14.14 -0.19 -13.01
N SER A 522 -14.53 0.09 -11.76
CA SER A 522 -15.96 0.30 -11.44
C SER A 522 -16.29 1.78 -11.44
N GLU A 523 -16.64 2.24 -12.63
CA GLU A 523 -17.26 3.52 -12.95
C GLU A 523 -16.33 4.73 -12.85
N ARG A 524 -16.08 5.31 -14.03
CA ARG A 524 -15.72 6.72 -14.24
C ARG A 524 -16.09 7.55 -13.01
N TRP A 525 -15.11 8.26 -12.47
CA TRP A 525 -15.32 9.44 -11.63
C TRP A 525 -16.19 10.45 -12.39
N GLY A 526 -17.49 10.20 -12.41
CA GLY A 526 -18.53 10.88 -13.18
C GLY A 526 -19.15 12.00 -12.38
#